data_AF-A0A4U0SJD6-F1
#
_entry.id   AF-A0A4U0SJD6-F1
#
_cell.length_a   1.000
_cell.length_b   1.000
_cell.length_c   1.000
_cell.angle_alpha   90.00
_cell.angle_beta   90.00
_cell.angle_gamma   90.00
#
_symmetry.space_group_name_H-M   'P 1'
#
loop_
_entity.id
_entity.type
_entity.pdbx_description
1 polymer ?
#
loop_
_entity_poly.entity_id
_entity_poly.type
_entity_poly.pdbx_seq_one_letter_code
_entity_poly.pdbx_strand_id
1 'polypeptide(L)'
;MSTVSAPGGPDVTAWPPREGVTAAHGRAVLNWAAGTSPGHPRVCLVRGARGSGKSQLLAWFLMGSAGHPRTTVHATVLSAGLFTDAFAWELSRQLGYGPLSPARLLDRLTVDQRPLLLLVPDLHRSGRGPADRPPAHPATLVQDLLLPLLELPQTRAIVEVGDSGLLDGWAPAQPAEPARPAEPTLTIDVGDKPFGNFAEPSEGDGDLTAQLRRTSDGRPLWDLAPEAVREHALDQTLLAPDSVHAVRALLTDPGFLLHGSPVSIAACLADERIPAPPGLRQTWRLAAPQLSDPEHSAAQRAALLHAAALGAGPALARYLLPLAEGHVFTAVWSRPDAALTALAPVPGGPGDGQGELLAADPLGDLTLLDAATGRSTAAVPVPSSSTARPQGIAVRHDRSLLLLTDSGALYPAGEDPTAVLGHIAAHHGQAALRNPDLRPSALGQCPHGGITVIGDEQGNAHVWSMETPQTVPHSRALHSAPVTAVACLAQPDDQHTLVMSAAMDGTVRLWETSADPMPAPVEQRPALVTAMAAAQTAHGPVLAVAWSDATLHLWQILTGRVRPIPLLVPCRALALSRDSRLTVGGPEGAYALRLDTARLWD
;
A
#
# COMPACT_ATOMS: atom_id res chain seq x y z
N MET A 1 -29.85 26.16 17.70
CA MET A 1 -30.19 26.08 16.27
C MET A 1 -29.65 27.34 15.59
N SER A 2 -28.38 27.30 15.20
CA SER A 2 -27.77 28.34 14.38
C SER A 2 -27.81 27.83 12.95
N THR A 3 -28.61 28.45 12.09
CA THR A 3 -28.66 28.16 10.66
C THR A 3 -27.36 28.60 10.02
N VAL A 4 -26.40 27.68 9.93
CA VAL A 4 -25.24 27.84 9.05
C VAL A 4 -25.79 27.94 7.64
N SER A 5 -25.68 29.13 7.04
CA SER A 5 -25.96 29.39 5.64
C SER A 5 -25.25 28.35 4.77
N ALA A 6 -25.97 27.74 3.82
CA ALA A 6 -25.38 26.83 2.85
C ALA A 6 -24.17 27.49 2.19
N PRO A 7 -23.00 26.81 2.07
CA PRO A 7 -21.89 27.34 1.31
C PRO A 7 -22.39 27.64 -0.11
N GLY A 8 -22.07 28.84 -0.61
CA GLY A 8 -22.36 29.26 -1.98
C GLY A 8 -21.86 28.21 -2.98
N GLY A 9 -22.47 28.16 -4.17
CA GLY A 9 -22.06 27.23 -5.23
C GLY A 9 -20.58 27.39 -5.61
N PRO A 10 -19.99 26.40 -6.29
CA PRO A 10 -18.59 26.45 -6.69
C PRO A 10 -18.30 27.71 -7.51
N ASP A 11 -17.21 28.41 -7.20
CA ASP A 11 -16.75 29.54 -7.99
C ASP A 11 -16.12 29.02 -9.30
N VAL A 12 -16.87 29.17 -10.39
CA VAL A 12 -16.48 28.68 -11.72
C VAL A 12 -15.71 29.72 -12.53
N THR A 13 -15.42 30.90 -11.98
CA THR A 13 -14.72 31.98 -12.71
C THR A 13 -13.26 31.65 -13.00
N ALA A 14 -12.62 30.85 -12.14
CA ALA A 14 -11.25 30.36 -12.30
C ALA A 14 -11.14 29.07 -13.13
N TRP A 15 -12.27 28.51 -13.61
CA TRP A 15 -12.26 27.28 -14.38
C TRP A 15 -11.80 27.54 -15.82
N PRO A 16 -11.26 26.52 -16.53
CA PRO A 16 -10.97 26.65 -17.95
C PRO A 16 -12.23 27.06 -18.73
N PRO A 17 -12.09 27.86 -19.81
CA PRO A 17 -13.21 28.38 -20.57
C PRO A 17 -14.05 27.23 -21.14
N ARG A 18 -15.36 27.45 -21.21
CA ARG A 18 -16.30 26.49 -21.79
C ARG A 18 -16.42 26.74 -23.29
N GLU A 19 -15.84 25.86 -24.09
CA GLU A 19 -15.82 25.92 -25.54
C GLU A 19 -16.30 24.57 -26.12
N GLY A 20 -17.07 24.61 -27.22
CA GLY A 20 -17.56 23.40 -27.87
C GLY A 20 -18.40 22.51 -26.94
N VAL A 21 -17.96 21.27 -26.74
CA VAL A 21 -18.65 20.28 -25.88
C VAL A 21 -18.81 20.74 -24.44
N THR A 22 -17.83 21.45 -23.87
CA THR A 22 -17.93 21.94 -22.48
C THR A 22 -18.89 23.13 -22.36
N ALA A 23 -19.07 23.91 -23.42
CA ALA A 23 -20.12 24.94 -23.50
C ALA A 23 -21.52 24.31 -23.52
N ALA A 24 -21.69 23.22 -24.27
CA ALA A 24 -22.96 22.52 -24.39
C ALA A 24 -23.34 21.75 -23.10
N HIS A 25 -22.41 21.00 -22.52
CA HIS A 25 -22.72 20.02 -21.46
C HIS A 25 -22.11 20.33 -20.09
N GLY A 26 -21.10 21.21 -20.01
CA GLY A 26 -20.37 21.46 -18.76
C GLY A 26 -21.23 22.00 -17.62
N ARG A 27 -22.28 22.77 -17.94
CA ARG A 27 -23.25 23.25 -16.93
C ARG A 27 -24.05 22.11 -16.30
N ALA A 28 -24.40 21.07 -17.07
CA ALA A 28 -25.15 19.93 -16.54
C ALA A 28 -24.31 19.11 -15.56
N VAL A 29 -23.05 18.84 -15.91
CA VAL A 29 -22.08 18.14 -15.03
C VAL A 29 -21.89 18.91 -13.73
N LEU A 30 -21.70 20.23 -13.81
CA LEU A 30 -21.55 21.10 -12.64
C LEU A 30 -22.77 21.12 -11.73
N ASN A 31 -23.97 21.28 -12.31
CA ASN A 31 -25.21 21.31 -11.55
C ASN A 31 -25.42 19.98 -10.82
N TRP A 32 -25.11 18.87 -11.47
CA TRP A 32 -25.12 17.56 -10.85
C TRP A 32 -24.10 17.48 -9.71
N ALA A 33 -22.84 17.85 -9.94
CA ALA A 33 -21.79 17.74 -8.93
C ALA A 33 -22.11 18.57 -7.68
N ALA A 34 -22.60 19.79 -7.86
CA ALA A 34 -22.93 20.73 -6.78
C ALA A 34 -24.28 20.49 -6.08
N GLY A 35 -25.15 19.63 -6.65
CA GLY A 35 -26.50 19.40 -6.14
C GLY A 35 -26.56 18.71 -4.77
N THR A 36 -27.52 19.12 -3.94
CA THR A 36 -27.66 18.66 -2.54
C THR A 36 -29.08 18.27 -2.14
N SER A 37 -30.01 18.20 -3.09
CA SER A 37 -31.39 17.85 -2.79
C SER A 37 -31.50 16.40 -2.33
N PRO A 38 -32.39 16.08 -1.37
CA PRO A 38 -32.76 14.70 -1.09
C PRO A 38 -33.21 14.00 -2.39
N GLY A 39 -32.67 12.81 -2.65
CA GLY A 39 -32.89 12.09 -3.91
C GLY A 39 -32.07 12.59 -5.11
N HIS A 40 -31.11 13.50 -4.93
CA HIS A 40 -30.22 13.89 -6.03
C HIS A 40 -29.48 12.67 -6.61
N PRO A 41 -29.42 12.49 -7.94
CA PRO A 41 -28.76 11.35 -8.57
C PRO A 41 -27.31 11.20 -8.10
N ARG A 42 -26.92 9.96 -7.79
CA ARG A 42 -25.58 9.63 -7.28
C ARG A 42 -24.59 9.26 -8.38
N VAL A 43 -25.10 8.95 -9.57
CA VAL A 43 -24.30 8.62 -10.75
C VAL A 43 -24.64 9.59 -11.88
N CYS A 44 -23.61 10.11 -12.54
CA CYS A 44 -23.71 10.86 -13.78
C CYS A 44 -23.08 10.05 -14.91
N LEU A 45 -23.88 9.54 -15.83
CA LEU A 45 -23.41 8.81 -17.00
C LEU A 45 -23.12 9.79 -18.13
N VAL A 46 -21.95 9.67 -18.74
CA VAL A 46 -21.57 10.44 -19.94
C VAL A 46 -21.52 9.49 -21.13
N ARG A 47 -22.40 9.74 -22.11
CA ARG A 47 -22.61 8.91 -23.30
C ARG A 47 -22.22 9.62 -24.59
N GLY A 48 -22.09 8.86 -25.66
CA GLY A 48 -21.86 9.33 -27.02
C GLY A 48 -20.76 8.55 -27.73
N ALA A 49 -20.69 8.74 -29.04
CA ALA A 49 -19.76 8.01 -29.91
C ALA A 49 -18.28 8.33 -29.64
N ARG A 50 -17.38 7.48 -30.15
CA ARG A 50 -15.93 7.73 -30.10
C ARG A 50 -15.60 9.07 -30.77
N GLY A 51 -14.73 9.86 -30.14
CA GLY A 51 -14.34 11.17 -30.67
C GLY A 51 -15.35 12.30 -30.45
N SER A 52 -16.49 12.07 -29.79
CA SER A 52 -17.50 13.12 -29.52
C SER A 52 -17.08 14.18 -28.49
N GLY A 53 -15.92 14.03 -27.85
CA GLY A 53 -15.38 14.99 -26.87
C GLY A 53 -15.73 14.69 -25.40
N LYS A 54 -16.23 13.49 -25.08
CA LYS A 54 -16.49 13.04 -23.70
C LYS A 54 -15.28 13.22 -22.77
N SER A 55 -14.11 12.72 -23.20
CA SER A 55 -12.88 12.84 -22.41
C SER A 55 -12.46 14.31 -22.21
N GLN A 56 -12.72 15.20 -23.18
CA GLN A 56 -12.49 16.64 -23.05
C GLN A 56 -13.44 17.27 -22.01
N LEU A 57 -14.71 16.85 -21.98
CA LEU A 57 -15.67 17.27 -20.96
C LEU A 57 -15.23 16.86 -19.55
N LEU A 58 -14.79 15.61 -19.38
CA LEU A 58 -14.32 15.10 -18.10
C LEU A 58 -13.01 15.76 -17.65
N ALA A 59 -12.06 15.97 -18.57
CA ALA A 59 -10.82 16.68 -18.28
C ALA A 59 -11.07 18.14 -17.86
N TRP A 60 -12.00 18.83 -18.54
CA TRP A 60 -12.43 20.16 -18.16
C TRP A 60 -13.01 20.20 -16.73
N PHE A 61 -13.89 19.24 -16.40
CA PHE A 61 -14.46 19.15 -15.06
C PHE A 61 -13.36 18.90 -14.03
N LEU A 62 -12.46 17.94 -14.27
CA LEU A 62 -11.36 17.62 -13.36
C LEU A 62 -10.48 18.85 -13.06
N MET A 63 -10.06 19.58 -14.10
CA MET A 63 -9.22 20.79 -13.95
C MET A 63 -9.89 21.89 -13.10
N GLY A 64 -11.21 22.05 -13.20
CA GLY A 64 -11.95 23.04 -12.42
C GLY A 64 -12.42 22.54 -11.04
N SER A 65 -12.55 21.23 -10.87
CA SER A 65 -13.25 20.62 -9.74
C SER A 65 -12.62 20.90 -8.37
N ALA A 66 -11.35 21.29 -8.35
CA ALA A 66 -10.59 21.61 -7.14
C ALA A 66 -11.13 22.87 -6.42
N GLY A 67 -11.14 22.83 -5.09
CA GLY A 67 -11.42 24.01 -4.26
C GLY A 67 -12.85 24.13 -3.73
N HIS A 68 -13.75 23.19 -4.06
CA HIS A 68 -15.06 23.13 -3.42
C HIS A 68 -15.44 21.69 -3.02
N PRO A 69 -15.77 21.41 -1.74
CA PRO A 69 -15.98 20.04 -1.23
C PRO A 69 -17.00 19.20 -2.00
N ARG A 70 -17.96 19.83 -2.68
CA ARG A 70 -19.00 19.14 -3.48
C ARG A 70 -18.56 18.78 -4.90
N THR A 71 -17.57 19.47 -5.46
CA THR A 71 -17.07 19.21 -6.81
C THR A 71 -15.74 18.48 -6.79
N THR A 72 -14.98 18.55 -5.69
CA THR A 72 -13.67 17.89 -5.55
C THR A 72 -13.75 16.42 -5.93
N VAL A 73 -13.06 16.08 -7.01
CA VAL A 73 -12.86 14.68 -7.43
C VAL A 73 -11.81 14.06 -6.51
N HIS A 74 -12.17 12.97 -5.86
CA HIS A 74 -11.32 12.29 -4.89
C HIS A 74 -10.41 11.25 -5.55
N ALA A 75 -10.84 10.68 -6.69
CA ALA A 75 -10.02 9.81 -7.52
C ALA A 75 -10.52 9.84 -8.99
N THR A 76 -9.58 9.80 -9.93
CA THR A 76 -9.82 9.69 -11.37
C THR A 76 -9.17 8.41 -11.91
N VAL A 77 -9.98 7.39 -12.25
CA VAL A 77 -9.46 6.10 -12.69
C VAL A 77 -9.63 5.94 -14.20
N LEU A 78 -8.53 6.05 -14.94
CA LEU A 78 -8.49 5.84 -16.38
C LEU A 78 -8.75 4.37 -16.70
N SER A 79 -9.98 4.02 -17.03
CA SER A 79 -10.44 2.63 -16.99
C SER A 79 -10.06 1.80 -18.20
N ALA A 80 -9.60 2.44 -19.29
CA ALA A 80 -9.24 1.75 -20.53
C ALA A 80 -8.17 0.67 -20.27
N GLY A 81 -8.48 -0.58 -20.62
CA GLY A 81 -7.58 -1.72 -20.40
C GLY A 81 -7.38 -2.14 -18.94
N LEU A 82 -8.08 -1.53 -17.96
CA LEU A 82 -8.05 -2.01 -16.58
C LEU A 82 -9.08 -3.12 -16.39
N PHE A 83 -8.66 -4.24 -15.83
CA PHE A 83 -9.57 -5.24 -15.27
C PHE A 83 -9.83 -4.94 -13.78
N THR A 84 -10.71 -5.70 -13.13
CA THR A 84 -11.22 -5.42 -11.78
C THR A 84 -10.12 -5.14 -10.74
N ASP A 85 -9.06 -5.98 -10.67
CA ASP A 85 -7.99 -5.77 -9.67
C ASP A 85 -7.16 -4.53 -9.99
N ALA A 86 -6.80 -4.31 -11.25
CA ALA A 86 -6.00 -3.14 -11.64
C ALA A 86 -6.76 -1.82 -11.41
N PHE A 87 -8.07 -1.81 -11.62
CA PHE A 87 -8.92 -0.68 -11.25
C PHE A 87 -8.88 -0.44 -9.73
N ALA A 88 -8.98 -1.49 -8.92
CA ALA A 88 -8.91 -1.37 -7.47
C ALA A 88 -7.54 -0.85 -7.00
N TRP A 89 -6.43 -1.35 -7.58
CA TRP A 89 -5.08 -0.89 -7.25
C TRP A 89 -4.92 0.61 -7.51
N GLU A 90 -5.38 1.09 -8.67
CA GLU A 90 -5.29 2.51 -9.03
C GLU A 90 -6.17 3.38 -8.12
N LEU A 91 -7.43 2.99 -7.94
CA LEU A 91 -8.37 3.71 -7.09
C LEU A 91 -7.84 3.83 -5.64
N SER A 92 -7.42 2.71 -5.06
CA SER A 92 -6.93 2.66 -3.68
C SER A 92 -5.62 3.44 -3.49
N ARG A 93 -4.73 3.45 -4.49
CA ARG A 93 -3.50 4.27 -4.49
C ARG A 93 -3.83 5.76 -4.44
N GLN A 94 -4.73 6.24 -5.30
CA GLN A 94 -5.14 7.65 -5.32
C GLN A 94 -5.85 8.07 -4.02
N LEU A 95 -6.54 7.15 -3.35
CA LEU A 95 -7.17 7.40 -2.06
C LEU A 95 -6.20 7.34 -0.86
N GLY A 96 -4.91 7.04 -1.10
CA GLY A 96 -3.90 6.95 -0.05
C GLY A 96 -3.95 5.67 0.77
N TYR A 97 -4.49 4.57 0.22
CA TYR A 97 -4.54 3.26 0.88
C TYR A 97 -3.48 2.27 0.37
N GLY A 98 -2.65 2.69 -0.60
CA GLY A 98 -1.82 1.76 -1.36
C GLY A 98 -2.66 0.89 -2.29
N PRO A 99 -2.04 -0.01 -3.07
CA PRO A 99 -2.75 -0.80 -4.07
C PRO A 99 -3.46 -2.01 -3.44
N LEU A 100 -4.72 -1.83 -3.05
CA LEU A 100 -5.56 -2.86 -2.44
C LEU A 100 -6.30 -3.70 -3.48
N SER A 101 -6.56 -4.97 -3.15
CA SER A 101 -7.49 -5.82 -3.90
C SER A 101 -8.93 -5.27 -3.82
N PRO A 102 -9.83 -5.64 -4.76
CA PRO A 102 -11.22 -5.19 -4.76
C PRO A 102 -11.93 -5.38 -3.42
N ALA A 103 -11.83 -6.57 -2.83
CA ALA A 103 -12.44 -6.87 -1.53
C ALA A 103 -11.90 -5.98 -0.40
N ARG A 104 -10.58 -5.81 -0.32
CA ARG A 104 -9.95 -4.99 0.73
C ARG A 104 -10.26 -3.50 0.57
N LEU A 105 -10.40 -3.02 -0.66
CA LEU A 105 -10.85 -1.65 -0.93
C LEU A 105 -12.28 -1.43 -0.44
N LEU A 106 -13.18 -2.37 -0.72
CA LEU A 106 -14.57 -2.30 -0.25
C LEU A 106 -14.67 -2.35 1.28
N ASP A 107 -13.92 -3.24 1.93
CA ASP A 107 -13.85 -3.29 3.39
C ASP A 107 -13.37 -1.95 3.96
N ARG A 108 -12.32 -1.37 3.34
CA ARG A 108 -11.76 -0.09 3.78
C ARG A 108 -12.74 1.06 3.64
N LEU A 109 -13.43 1.14 2.51
CA LEU A 109 -14.41 2.19 2.22
C LEU A 109 -15.72 2.03 2.98
N THR A 110 -16.07 0.81 3.42
CA THR A 110 -17.22 0.59 4.30
C THR A 110 -17.00 1.27 5.67
N VAL A 111 -15.75 1.28 6.15
CA VAL A 111 -15.37 1.95 7.39
C VAL A 111 -15.14 3.46 7.19
N ASP A 112 -14.61 3.87 6.04
CA ASP A 112 -14.39 5.29 5.73
C ASP A 112 -15.66 5.98 5.21
N GLN A 113 -16.29 6.77 6.07
CA GLN A 113 -17.52 7.50 5.75
C GLN A 113 -17.29 8.88 5.10
N ARG A 114 -16.04 9.22 4.74
CA ARG A 114 -15.76 10.48 4.03
C ARG A 114 -16.47 10.49 2.66
N PRO A 115 -17.00 11.65 2.21
CA PRO A 115 -17.56 11.76 0.87
C PRO A 115 -16.58 11.31 -0.20
N LEU A 116 -17.06 10.57 -1.19
CA LEU A 116 -16.24 10.04 -2.28
C LEU A 116 -16.87 10.42 -3.61
N LEU A 117 -16.17 11.23 -4.42
CA LEU A 117 -16.56 11.54 -5.79
C LEU A 117 -15.53 10.96 -6.75
N LEU A 118 -15.95 9.95 -7.52
CA LEU A 118 -15.13 9.25 -8.50
C LEU A 118 -15.34 9.82 -9.91
N LEU A 119 -14.26 9.91 -10.66
CA LEU A 119 -14.29 10.19 -12.09
C LEU A 119 -13.77 8.95 -12.83
N VAL A 120 -14.61 8.32 -13.65
CA VAL A 120 -14.35 7.02 -14.28
C VAL A 120 -14.47 7.15 -15.81
N PRO A 121 -13.44 7.72 -16.48
CA PRO A 121 -13.40 7.78 -17.93
C PRO A 121 -13.14 6.42 -18.57
N ASP A 122 -13.61 6.26 -19.82
CA ASP A 122 -13.41 5.09 -20.67
C ASP A 122 -13.84 3.73 -20.05
N LEU A 123 -14.85 3.69 -19.17
CA LEU A 123 -15.29 2.43 -18.54
C LEU A 123 -15.67 1.35 -19.57
N HIS A 124 -16.30 1.75 -20.66
CA HIS A 124 -16.67 0.86 -21.77
C HIS A 124 -15.48 0.22 -22.50
N ARG A 125 -14.26 0.73 -22.28
CA ARG A 125 -13.00 0.20 -22.84
C ARG A 125 -12.17 -0.52 -21.78
N SER A 126 -12.72 -0.75 -20.60
CA SER A 126 -12.07 -1.53 -19.56
C SER A 126 -12.09 -3.02 -19.92
N GLY A 127 -11.38 -3.81 -19.13
CA GLY A 127 -11.20 -5.24 -19.35
C GLY A 127 -9.93 -5.55 -20.15
N ARG A 128 -9.31 -6.68 -19.81
CA ARG A 128 -8.07 -7.16 -20.43
C ARG A 128 -7.90 -8.66 -20.20
N GLY A 129 -7.02 -9.29 -20.98
CA GLY A 129 -6.76 -10.72 -20.92
C GLY A 129 -7.53 -11.52 -21.97
N PRO A 130 -7.65 -12.85 -21.81
CA PRO A 130 -8.28 -13.72 -22.82
C PRO A 130 -9.75 -13.36 -23.03
N ALA A 131 -10.15 -13.21 -24.30
CA ALA A 131 -11.48 -12.69 -24.67
C ALA A 131 -12.66 -13.56 -24.20
N ASP A 132 -12.43 -14.83 -23.86
CA ASP A 132 -13.44 -15.75 -23.33
C ASP A 132 -13.51 -15.76 -21.79
N ARG A 133 -12.80 -14.84 -21.12
CA ARG A 133 -12.72 -14.76 -19.66
C ARG A 133 -13.36 -13.49 -19.10
N PRO A 134 -13.97 -13.56 -17.89
CA PRO A 134 -14.59 -12.40 -17.26
C PRO A 134 -13.71 -11.14 -17.20
N PRO A 135 -12.41 -11.19 -16.86
CA PRO A 135 -11.56 -10.00 -16.80
C PRO A 135 -11.45 -9.21 -18.12
N ALA A 136 -11.73 -9.83 -19.27
CA ALA A 136 -11.71 -9.16 -20.57
C ALA A 136 -12.95 -8.30 -20.83
N HIS A 137 -14.00 -8.41 -20.01
CA HIS A 137 -15.28 -7.74 -20.24
C HIS A 137 -15.51 -6.60 -19.24
N PRO A 138 -15.85 -5.38 -19.69
CA PRO A 138 -16.20 -4.26 -18.82
C PRO A 138 -17.29 -4.57 -17.79
N ALA A 139 -18.27 -5.39 -18.17
CA ALA A 139 -19.39 -5.77 -17.31
C ALA A 139 -18.93 -6.46 -16.02
N THR A 140 -17.82 -7.20 -16.04
CA THR A 140 -17.26 -7.86 -14.86
C THR A 140 -16.71 -6.84 -13.86
N LEU A 141 -15.96 -5.84 -14.31
CA LEU A 141 -15.50 -4.75 -13.43
C LEU A 141 -16.69 -4.01 -12.81
N VAL A 142 -17.73 -3.76 -13.62
CA VAL A 142 -18.95 -3.12 -13.15
C VAL A 142 -19.61 -3.93 -12.03
N GLN A 143 -19.81 -5.23 -12.24
CA GLN A 143 -20.49 -6.10 -11.29
C GLN A 143 -19.68 -6.32 -10.01
N ASP A 144 -18.38 -6.60 -10.15
CA ASP A 144 -17.55 -7.07 -9.05
C ASP A 144 -17.02 -5.93 -8.18
N LEU A 145 -16.99 -4.69 -8.69
CA LEU A 145 -16.40 -3.56 -7.97
C LEU A 145 -17.20 -2.27 -8.07
N LEU A 146 -17.55 -1.79 -9.27
CA LEU A 146 -18.18 -0.47 -9.39
C LEU A 146 -19.57 -0.41 -8.77
N LEU A 147 -20.41 -1.44 -8.96
CA LEU A 147 -21.72 -1.54 -8.32
C LEU A 147 -21.60 -1.57 -6.79
N PRO A 148 -20.80 -2.45 -6.17
CA PRO A 148 -20.53 -2.40 -4.72
C PRO A 148 -20.07 -1.02 -4.22
N LEU A 149 -19.20 -0.33 -4.95
CA LEU A 149 -18.76 1.04 -4.58
C LEU A 149 -19.92 2.04 -4.61
N LEU A 150 -20.81 1.93 -5.60
CA LEU A 150 -21.99 2.79 -5.76
C LEU A 150 -23.10 2.47 -4.74
N GLU A 151 -23.12 1.29 -4.12
CA GLU A 151 -24.04 1.02 -3.01
C GLU A 151 -23.63 1.77 -1.73
N LEU A 152 -22.35 2.09 -1.54
CA LEU A 152 -21.87 2.85 -0.37
C LEU A 152 -22.43 4.27 -0.38
N PRO A 153 -23.20 4.72 0.62
CA PRO A 153 -24.00 5.96 0.57
C PRO A 153 -23.17 7.23 0.34
N GLN A 154 -21.91 7.24 0.75
CA GLN A 154 -20.97 8.35 0.59
C GLN A 154 -20.39 8.48 -0.83
N THR A 155 -20.56 7.46 -1.68
CA THR A 155 -19.97 7.43 -3.03
C THR A 155 -20.87 8.11 -4.07
N ARG A 156 -20.24 8.87 -4.95
CA ARG A 156 -20.84 9.45 -6.16
C ARG A 156 -19.86 9.23 -7.31
N ALA A 157 -20.35 9.10 -8.53
CA ALA A 157 -19.47 8.90 -9.68
C ALA A 157 -19.94 9.63 -10.94
N ILE A 158 -18.99 10.18 -11.68
CA ILE A 158 -19.17 10.55 -13.09
C ILE A 158 -18.50 9.45 -13.92
N VAL A 159 -19.25 8.78 -14.79
CA VAL A 159 -18.80 7.57 -15.49
C VAL A 159 -18.99 7.73 -17.00
N GLU A 160 -17.92 7.55 -17.76
CA GLU A 160 -17.99 7.53 -19.23
C GLU A 160 -18.26 6.11 -19.74
N VAL A 161 -19.45 5.90 -20.29
CA VAL A 161 -19.92 4.57 -20.72
C VAL A 161 -20.01 4.42 -22.24
N GLY A 162 -19.63 5.46 -23.01
CA GLY A 162 -19.79 5.46 -24.46
C GLY A 162 -21.24 5.12 -24.83
N ASP A 163 -21.42 4.13 -25.72
CA ASP A 163 -22.73 3.62 -26.15
C ASP A 163 -22.99 2.18 -25.65
N SER A 164 -22.25 1.74 -24.64
CA SER A 164 -22.23 0.33 -24.18
C SER A 164 -23.46 -0.13 -23.40
N GLY A 165 -24.29 0.79 -22.92
CA GLY A 165 -25.40 0.50 -22.01
C GLY A 165 -24.97 0.05 -20.60
N LEU A 166 -23.68 0.17 -20.25
CA LEU A 166 -23.19 -0.12 -18.90
C LEU A 166 -23.82 0.86 -17.90
N LEU A 167 -24.29 0.33 -16.76
CA LEU A 167 -25.00 1.05 -15.69
C LEU A 167 -26.39 1.60 -16.08
N ASP A 168 -26.93 1.20 -17.23
CA ASP A 168 -28.28 1.57 -17.64
C ASP A 168 -29.32 1.07 -16.64
N GLY A 169 -30.16 1.98 -16.14
CA GLY A 169 -31.19 1.65 -15.16
C GLY A 169 -30.66 1.26 -13.78
N TRP A 170 -29.37 1.50 -13.47
CA TRP A 170 -28.85 1.29 -12.12
C TRP A 170 -29.67 2.07 -11.09
N ALA A 171 -30.02 1.41 -9.99
CA ALA A 171 -30.68 2.01 -8.83
C ALA A 171 -30.08 1.40 -7.55
N PRO A 172 -29.97 2.17 -6.46
CA PRO A 172 -29.47 1.65 -5.18
C PRO A 172 -30.41 0.57 -4.62
N ALA A 173 -29.86 -0.46 -3.97
CA ALA A 173 -30.64 -1.56 -3.41
C ALA A 173 -31.61 -1.12 -2.29
N GLN A 174 -31.26 -0.06 -1.55
CA GLN A 174 -32.13 0.57 -0.55
C GLN A 174 -32.26 2.07 -0.83
N PRO A 175 -33.42 2.56 -1.30
CA PRO A 175 -33.61 3.97 -1.60
C PRO A 175 -33.60 4.82 -0.30
N ALA A 176 -32.93 5.97 -0.35
CA ALA A 176 -32.96 6.95 0.73
C ALA A 176 -34.35 7.62 0.75
N GLU A 177 -35.17 7.20 1.71
CA GLU A 177 -36.54 7.68 2.00
C GLU A 177 -37.64 7.38 0.95
N PRO A 178 -38.88 7.09 1.39
CA PRO A 178 -39.99 6.68 0.52
C PRO A 178 -40.68 7.82 -0.25
N ALA A 179 -40.05 9.00 -0.41
CA ALA A 179 -40.70 10.17 -1.01
C ALA A 179 -40.09 10.57 -2.37
N ARG A 180 -40.82 10.19 -3.43
CA ARG A 180 -40.64 10.43 -4.89
C ARG A 180 -39.62 9.53 -5.62
N PRO A 181 -39.94 9.08 -6.84
CA PRO A 181 -38.98 8.40 -7.70
C PRO A 181 -38.00 9.46 -8.23
N ALA A 182 -36.92 9.71 -7.51
CA ALA A 182 -35.81 10.43 -8.09
C ALA A 182 -35.05 9.47 -9.00
N GLU A 183 -34.79 9.88 -10.25
CA GLU A 183 -33.95 9.09 -11.14
C GLU A 183 -32.58 8.91 -10.47
N PRO A 184 -32.15 7.65 -10.22
CA PRO A 184 -30.90 7.37 -9.50
C PRO A 184 -29.66 7.83 -10.27
N THR A 185 -29.81 8.01 -11.58
CA THR A 185 -28.77 8.39 -12.54
C THR A 185 -29.18 9.65 -13.29
N LEU A 186 -28.21 10.52 -13.58
CA LEU A 186 -28.32 11.56 -14.61
C LEU A 186 -27.56 11.07 -15.84
N THR A 187 -28.16 11.14 -17.04
CA THR A 187 -27.47 10.84 -18.29
C THR A 187 -27.20 12.13 -19.07
N ILE A 188 -25.93 12.35 -19.44
CA ILE A 188 -25.48 13.41 -20.32
C ILE A 188 -25.03 12.77 -21.62
N ASP A 189 -25.83 12.93 -22.66
CA ASP A 189 -25.51 12.48 -24.01
C ASP A 189 -24.78 13.59 -24.77
N VAL A 190 -23.52 13.33 -25.14
CA VAL A 190 -22.68 14.26 -25.91
C VAL A 190 -22.93 14.12 -27.42
N GLY A 191 -23.62 13.06 -27.84
CA GLY A 191 -24.03 12.79 -29.22
C GLY A 191 -23.04 11.96 -30.04
N ASP A 192 -23.46 11.67 -31.28
CA ASP A 192 -22.82 10.68 -32.16
C ASP A 192 -21.79 11.26 -33.14
N LYS A 193 -21.68 12.59 -33.22
CA LYS A 193 -20.79 13.24 -34.17
C LYS A 193 -19.39 13.42 -33.58
N PRO A 194 -18.32 13.09 -34.33
CA PRO A 194 -16.96 13.41 -33.91
C PRO A 194 -16.84 14.93 -33.70
N PHE A 195 -16.24 15.33 -32.59
CA PHE A 195 -15.98 16.73 -32.28
C PHE A 195 -14.64 17.16 -32.89
N GLY A 196 -14.65 18.26 -33.65
CA GLY A 196 -13.45 18.81 -34.30
C GLY A 196 -12.88 17.95 -35.43
N ASN A 197 -11.57 18.09 -35.70
CA ASN A 197 -10.83 17.28 -36.69
C ASN A 197 -10.39 15.93 -36.07
N PHE A 198 -11.29 15.21 -35.41
CA PHE A 198 -10.98 13.89 -34.90
C PHE A 198 -10.73 12.93 -36.07
N ALA A 199 -9.48 12.54 -36.25
CA ALA A 199 -9.10 11.40 -37.08
C ALA A 199 -9.05 10.18 -36.16
N GLU A 200 -9.77 9.11 -36.53
CA GLU A 200 -9.55 7.85 -35.84
C GLU A 200 -8.08 7.45 -35.96
N PRO A 201 -7.41 7.07 -34.86
CA PRO A 201 -6.13 6.39 -34.97
C PRO A 201 -6.35 5.21 -35.90
N SER A 202 -5.55 5.07 -36.95
CA SER A 202 -5.54 3.84 -37.73
C SER A 202 -5.35 2.69 -36.75
N GLU A 203 -6.34 1.82 -36.60
CA GLU A 203 -6.15 0.58 -35.85
C GLU A 203 -4.89 -0.05 -36.44
N GLY A 204 -3.85 -0.14 -35.61
CA GLY A 204 -2.55 -0.65 -36.02
C GLY A 204 -2.69 -2.14 -36.28
N ASP A 205 -3.23 -2.49 -37.44
CA ASP A 205 -3.44 -3.86 -37.93
C ASP A 205 -2.11 -4.51 -38.38
N GLY A 206 -0.99 -3.81 -38.13
CA GLY A 206 0.35 -4.35 -38.25
C GLY A 206 0.78 -5.05 -36.96
N ASP A 207 1.49 -6.15 -37.10
CA ASP A 207 2.18 -6.83 -36.01
C ASP A 207 3.07 -5.82 -35.24
N LEU A 208 2.65 -5.40 -34.04
CA LEU A 208 3.41 -4.44 -33.23
C LEU A 208 4.77 -5.02 -32.84
N THR A 209 4.87 -6.34 -32.76
CA THR A 209 6.12 -7.03 -32.44
C THR A 209 7.13 -6.96 -33.60
N ALA A 210 6.71 -6.60 -34.81
CA ALA A 210 7.62 -6.30 -35.93
C ALA A 210 8.47 -5.04 -35.68
N GLN A 211 8.00 -4.13 -34.81
CA GLN A 211 8.75 -2.93 -34.41
C GLN A 211 9.78 -3.21 -33.31
N LEU A 212 9.79 -4.44 -32.77
CA LEU A 212 10.68 -4.84 -31.68
C LEU A 212 12.09 -5.08 -32.21
N ARG A 213 13.03 -4.23 -31.79
CA ARG A 213 14.45 -4.43 -32.07
C ARG A 213 14.93 -5.72 -31.43
N ARG A 214 15.87 -6.39 -32.10
CA ARG A 214 16.47 -7.63 -31.62
C ARG A 214 17.99 -7.53 -31.59
N THR A 215 18.61 -8.22 -30.65
CA THR A 215 20.06 -8.44 -30.62
C THR A 215 20.51 -9.29 -31.81
N SER A 216 21.83 -9.38 -32.02
CA SER A 216 22.40 -10.24 -33.08
C SER A 216 22.08 -11.72 -32.92
N ASP A 217 21.79 -12.19 -31.70
CA ASP A 217 21.32 -13.55 -31.40
C ASP A 217 19.78 -13.67 -31.36
N GLY A 218 19.05 -12.64 -31.83
CA GLY A 218 17.61 -12.67 -32.05
C GLY A 218 16.74 -12.38 -30.82
N ARG A 219 17.33 -12.03 -29.67
CA ARG A 219 16.57 -11.71 -28.44
C ARG A 219 15.93 -10.33 -28.54
N PRO A 220 14.68 -10.16 -28.12
CA PRO A 220 14.02 -8.87 -28.12
C PRO A 220 14.65 -7.87 -27.13
N LEU A 221 14.73 -6.61 -27.53
CA LEU A 221 15.21 -5.49 -26.72
C LEU A 221 14.01 -4.66 -26.23
N TRP A 222 13.42 -5.10 -25.13
CA TRP A 222 12.19 -4.51 -24.57
C TRP A 222 12.39 -3.13 -23.93
N ASP A 223 13.58 -2.83 -23.45
CA ASP A 223 13.97 -1.52 -22.92
C ASP A 223 13.93 -0.41 -23.99
N LEU A 224 14.19 -0.78 -25.24
CA LEU A 224 14.16 0.11 -26.40
C LEU A 224 12.84 0.06 -27.18
N ALA A 225 11.88 -0.78 -26.76
CA ALA A 225 10.62 -0.94 -27.45
C ALA A 225 9.70 0.29 -27.25
N PRO A 226 8.96 0.73 -28.29
CA PRO A 226 7.95 1.77 -28.12
C PRO A 226 6.94 1.40 -27.04
N GLU A 227 6.40 2.40 -26.34
CA GLU A 227 5.42 2.21 -25.26
C GLU A 227 4.22 1.37 -25.71
N ALA A 228 3.65 1.66 -26.88
CA ALA A 228 2.53 0.89 -27.44
C ALA A 228 2.87 -0.60 -27.62
N VAL A 229 4.11 -0.94 -27.99
CA VAL A 229 4.56 -2.33 -28.13
C VAL A 229 4.66 -2.99 -26.75
N ARG A 230 5.28 -2.32 -25.77
CA ARG A 230 5.39 -2.83 -24.39
C ARG A 230 4.01 -3.02 -23.75
N GLU A 231 3.09 -2.11 -24.05
CA GLU A 231 1.76 -2.10 -23.48
C GLU A 231 0.87 -3.18 -24.11
N HIS A 232 0.89 -3.35 -25.43
CA HIS A 232 -0.10 -4.17 -26.15
C HIS A 232 0.43 -5.48 -26.77
N ALA A 233 1.74 -5.79 -26.66
CA ALA A 233 2.28 -7.02 -27.26
C ALA A 233 1.57 -8.30 -26.78
N LEU A 234 1.29 -8.42 -25.48
CA LEU A 234 0.59 -9.59 -24.95
C LEU A 234 -0.87 -9.64 -25.40
N ASP A 235 -1.54 -8.49 -25.46
CA ASP A 235 -2.93 -8.39 -25.89
C ASP A 235 -3.07 -8.83 -27.36
N GLN A 236 -2.18 -8.40 -28.25
CA GLN A 236 -2.15 -8.86 -29.65
C GLN A 236 -1.85 -10.36 -29.76
N THR A 237 -0.94 -10.87 -28.93
CA THR A 237 -0.55 -12.28 -28.95
C THR A 237 -1.72 -13.19 -28.53
N LEU A 238 -2.58 -12.73 -27.61
CA LEU A 238 -3.78 -13.45 -27.20
C LEU A 238 -4.80 -13.62 -28.34
N LEU A 239 -4.81 -12.70 -29.31
CA LEU A 239 -5.71 -12.76 -30.48
C LEU A 239 -5.17 -13.65 -31.62
N ALA A 240 -3.90 -14.05 -31.56
CA ALA A 240 -3.26 -14.83 -32.62
C ALA A 240 -3.74 -16.30 -32.66
N PRO A 241 -3.77 -16.95 -33.84
CA PRO A 241 -4.19 -18.35 -33.97
C PRO A 241 -3.35 -19.37 -33.17
N ASP A 242 -2.06 -19.08 -32.95
CA ASP A 242 -1.12 -19.88 -32.11
C ASP A 242 -0.78 -19.13 -30.80
N SER A 243 -1.81 -18.60 -30.14
CA SER A 243 -1.65 -17.75 -28.96
C SER A 243 -0.96 -18.45 -27.80
N VAL A 244 -1.16 -19.76 -27.61
CA VAL A 244 -0.63 -20.48 -26.44
C VAL A 244 0.90 -20.49 -26.42
N HIS A 245 1.55 -20.80 -27.56
CA HIS A 245 3.01 -20.82 -27.63
C HIS A 245 3.61 -19.43 -27.51
N ALA A 246 3.04 -18.45 -28.22
CA ALA A 246 3.54 -17.08 -28.23
C ALA A 246 3.33 -16.36 -26.89
N VAL A 247 2.18 -16.56 -26.23
CA VAL A 247 1.94 -16.06 -24.85
C VAL A 247 2.96 -16.67 -23.90
N ARG A 248 3.20 -17.98 -23.99
CA ARG A 248 4.21 -18.65 -23.13
C ARG A 248 5.60 -18.10 -23.38
N ALA A 249 5.97 -17.79 -24.62
CA ALA A 249 7.26 -17.19 -24.96
C ALA A 249 7.42 -15.83 -24.28
N LEU A 250 6.41 -14.95 -24.36
CA LEU A 250 6.41 -13.65 -23.67
C LEU A 250 6.48 -13.81 -22.14
N LEU A 251 5.69 -14.70 -21.54
CA LEU A 251 5.68 -14.94 -20.09
C LEU A 251 6.95 -15.60 -19.56
N THR A 252 7.79 -16.16 -20.45
CA THR A 252 9.09 -16.74 -20.09
C THR A 252 10.23 -15.74 -20.30
N ASP A 253 9.99 -14.65 -21.03
CA ASP A 253 10.99 -13.62 -21.31
C ASP A 253 11.06 -12.61 -20.15
N PRO A 254 12.16 -12.61 -19.36
CA PRO A 254 12.27 -11.71 -18.23
C PRO A 254 12.39 -10.23 -18.64
N GLY A 255 12.83 -9.92 -19.87
CA GLY A 255 12.80 -8.57 -20.41
C GLY A 255 11.38 -8.07 -20.64
N PHE A 256 10.49 -8.94 -21.15
CA PHE A 256 9.08 -8.63 -21.25
C PHE A 256 8.42 -8.49 -19.88
N LEU A 257 8.72 -9.39 -18.93
CA LEU A 257 8.22 -9.27 -17.56
C LEU A 257 8.66 -7.96 -16.90
N LEU A 258 9.87 -7.46 -17.18
CA LEU A 258 10.33 -6.21 -16.60
C LEU A 258 9.66 -4.98 -17.24
N HIS A 259 9.53 -4.95 -18.57
CA HIS A 259 9.19 -3.75 -19.32
C HIS A 259 7.76 -3.72 -19.90
N GLY A 260 7.11 -4.87 -20.02
CA GLY A 260 5.75 -5.00 -20.54
C GLY A 260 4.68 -4.49 -19.56
N SER A 261 3.43 -4.47 -20.04
CA SER A 261 2.28 -4.04 -19.24
C SER A 261 2.06 -4.96 -18.01
N PRO A 262 2.18 -4.42 -16.78
CA PRO A 262 1.86 -5.16 -15.57
C PRO A 262 0.42 -5.63 -15.54
N VAL A 263 -0.49 -4.80 -16.10
CA VAL A 263 -1.92 -5.03 -16.15
C VAL A 263 -2.26 -6.15 -17.14
N SER A 264 -1.70 -6.15 -18.35
CA SER A 264 -1.88 -7.28 -19.29
C SER A 264 -1.40 -8.59 -18.69
N ILE A 265 -0.19 -8.60 -18.10
CA ILE A 265 0.40 -9.82 -17.55
C ILE A 265 -0.45 -10.32 -16.38
N ALA A 266 -0.91 -9.43 -15.50
CA ALA A 266 -1.78 -9.80 -14.38
C ALA A 266 -3.12 -10.39 -14.86
N ALA A 267 -3.77 -9.74 -15.83
CA ALA A 267 -5.02 -10.24 -16.41
C ALA A 267 -4.84 -11.60 -17.11
N CYS A 268 -3.73 -11.79 -17.83
CA CYS A 268 -3.37 -13.06 -18.45
C CYS A 268 -3.12 -14.17 -17.40
N LEU A 269 -2.37 -13.85 -16.34
CA LEU A 269 -2.07 -14.77 -15.25
C LEU A 269 -3.24 -14.97 -14.27
N ALA A 270 -4.39 -14.34 -14.48
CA ALA A 270 -5.62 -14.71 -13.80
C ALA A 270 -6.24 -15.99 -14.39
N ASP A 271 -5.97 -16.31 -15.66
CA ASP A 271 -6.46 -17.54 -16.30
C ASP A 271 -5.50 -18.71 -16.04
N GLU A 272 -5.92 -19.68 -15.22
CA GLU A 272 -5.13 -20.86 -14.88
C GLU A 272 -4.85 -21.81 -16.06
N ARG A 273 -5.61 -21.70 -17.16
CA ARG A 273 -5.39 -22.51 -18.39
C ARG A 273 -4.12 -22.10 -19.12
N ILE A 274 -3.66 -20.85 -18.95
CA ILE A 274 -2.48 -20.34 -19.65
C ILE A 274 -1.22 -20.96 -19.03
N PRO A 275 -0.37 -21.65 -19.79
CA PRO A 275 0.85 -22.21 -19.24
C PRO A 275 1.81 -21.08 -18.82
N ALA A 276 2.13 -21.02 -17.53
CA ALA A 276 3.08 -20.07 -16.96
C ALA A 276 4.28 -20.81 -16.36
N PRO A 277 5.48 -20.23 -16.39
CA PRO A 277 6.63 -20.75 -15.64
C PRO A 277 6.30 -20.99 -14.15
N PRO A 278 6.88 -22.02 -13.52
CA PRO A 278 6.68 -22.27 -12.09
C PRO A 278 6.97 -21.04 -11.24
N GLY A 279 6.09 -20.74 -10.30
CA GLY A 279 6.21 -19.60 -9.40
C GLY A 279 5.79 -18.24 -9.98
N LEU A 280 5.70 -18.08 -11.30
CA LEU A 280 5.41 -16.77 -11.91
C LEU A 280 4.08 -16.18 -11.42
N ARG A 281 3.03 -16.98 -11.30
CA ARG A 281 1.73 -16.50 -10.80
C ARG A 281 1.82 -15.96 -9.38
N GLN A 282 2.55 -16.64 -8.49
CA GLN A 282 2.73 -16.19 -7.12
C GLN A 282 3.56 -14.91 -7.07
N THR A 283 4.67 -14.87 -7.81
CA THR A 283 5.50 -13.67 -7.97
C THR A 283 4.69 -12.48 -8.49
N TRP A 284 3.86 -12.70 -9.51
CA TRP A 284 3.07 -11.62 -10.11
C TRP A 284 1.94 -11.14 -9.20
N ARG A 285 1.27 -12.04 -8.47
CA ARG A 285 0.26 -11.65 -7.47
C ARG A 285 0.83 -10.70 -6.40
N LEU A 286 2.09 -10.90 -6.00
CA LEU A 286 2.78 -10.03 -5.04
C LEU A 286 3.28 -8.72 -5.67
N ALA A 287 3.82 -8.78 -6.89
CA ALA A 287 4.49 -7.62 -7.50
C ALA A 287 3.53 -6.69 -8.27
N ALA A 288 2.52 -7.23 -8.97
CA ALA A 288 1.66 -6.49 -9.89
C ALA A 288 1.01 -5.24 -9.27
N PRO A 289 0.50 -5.26 -8.02
CA PRO A 289 -0.10 -4.08 -7.40
C PRO A 289 0.87 -2.90 -7.31
N GLN A 290 2.17 -3.14 -7.09
CA GLN A 290 3.19 -2.09 -7.08
C GLN A 290 3.76 -1.80 -8.47
N LEU A 291 3.91 -2.83 -9.32
CA LEU A 291 4.42 -2.64 -10.68
C LEU A 291 3.47 -1.85 -11.58
N SER A 292 2.17 -1.83 -11.28
CA SER A 292 1.17 -1.05 -12.03
C SER A 292 1.36 0.46 -11.88
N ASP A 293 2.17 0.91 -10.93
CA ASP A 293 2.53 2.32 -10.77
C ASP A 293 3.47 2.76 -11.92
N PRO A 294 3.04 3.70 -12.77
CA PRO A 294 3.81 4.13 -13.93
C PRO A 294 5.05 4.97 -13.55
N GLU A 295 5.14 5.47 -12.32
CA GLU A 295 6.26 6.31 -11.88
C GLU A 295 7.52 5.49 -11.59
N HIS A 296 7.40 4.16 -11.52
CA HIS A 296 8.51 3.29 -11.16
C HIS A 296 9.56 3.19 -12.27
N SER A 297 10.81 3.51 -11.92
CA SER A 297 11.96 3.29 -12.81
C SER A 297 12.16 1.80 -13.14
N ALA A 298 12.88 1.50 -14.22
CA ALA A 298 13.20 0.12 -14.58
C ALA A 298 13.99 -0.61 -13.46
N ALA A 299 14.92 0.08 -12.79
CA ALA A 299 15.67 -0.48 -11.66
C ALA A 299 14.75 -0.80 -10.47
N GLN A 300 13.78 0.07 -10.18
CA GLN A 300 12.80 -0.15 -9.11
C GLN A 300 11.86 -1.31 -9.43
N ARG A 301 11.36 -1.38 -10.67
CA ARG A 301 10.57 -2.53 -11.16
C ARG A 301 11.35 -3.83 -11.05
N ALA A 302 12.64 -3.82 -11.42
CA ALA A 302 13.51 -4.98 -11.29
C ALA A 302 13.71 -5.39 -9.83
N ALA A 303 13.91 -4.43 -8.91
CA ALA A 303 14.08 -4.70 -7.49
C ALA A 303 12.80 -5.29 -6.85
N LEU A 304 11.63 -4.76 -7.19
CA LEU A 304 10.34 -5.28 -6.73
C LEU A 304 10.04 -6.67 -7.28
N LEU A 305 10.23 -6.87 -8.59
CA LEU A 305 10.01 -8.16 -9.21
C LEU A 305 11.02 -9.20 -8.72
N HIS A 306 12.28 -8.81 -8.47
CA HIS A 306 13.28 -9.66 -7.84
C HIS A 306 12.85 -10.09 -6.44
N ALA A 307 12.40 -9.14 -5.61
CA ALA A 307 11.93 -9.42 -4.25
C ALA A 307 10.73 -10.40 -4.22
N ALA A 308 9.78 -10.23 -5.15
CA ALA A 308 8.66 -11.15 -5.31
C ALA A 308 9.06 -12.51 -5.92
N ALA A 309 10.12 -12.56 -6.72
CA ALA A 309 10.61 -13.78 -7.37
C ALA A 309 11.46 -14.65 -6.43
N LEU A 310 12.13 -14.08 -5.44
CA LEU A 310 13.05 -14.83 -4.55
C LEU A 310 12.39 -16.04 -3.88
N GLY A 311 11.12 -15.91 -3.44
CA GLY A 311 10.41 -16.97 -2.73
C GLY A 311 9.69 -17.99 -3.62
N ALA A 312 9.59 -17.76 -4.93
CA ALA A 312 8.73 -18.56 -5.81
C ALA A 312 9.37 -18.92 -7.17
N GLY A 313 10.25 -18.08 -7.70
CA GLY A 313 10.83 -18.18 -9.05
C GLY A 313 12.34 -17.90 -9.07
N PRO A 314 13.19 -18.85 -8.62
CA PRO A 314 14.63 -18.61 -8.44
C PRO A 314 15.39 -18.28 -9.74
N ALA A 315 14.92 -18.79 -10.89
CA ALA A 315 15.51 -18.47 -12.19
C ALA A 315 15.28 -17.00 -12.56
N LEU A 316 14.05 -16.50 -12.40
CA LEU A 316 13.69 -15.12 -12.64
C LEU A 316 14.42 -14.19 -11.65
N ALA A 317 14.44 -14.55 -10.36
CA ALA A 317 15.16 -13.78 -9.34
C ALA A 317 16.64 -13.60 -9.69
N ARG A 318 17.32 -14.67 -10.15
CA ARG A 318 18.73 -14.61 -10.55
C ARG A 318 18.97 -13.73 -11.78
N TYR A 319 18.06 -13.74 -12.75
CA TYR A 319 18.15 -12.85 -13.91
C TYR A 319 18.01 -11.38 -13.52
N LEU A 320 17.07 -11.07 -12.62
CA LEU A 320 16.77 -9.70 -12.24
C LEU A 320 17.79 -9.09 -11.27
N LEU A 321 18.57 -9.89 -10.56
CA LEU A 321 19.49 -9.43 -9.52
C LEU A 321 20.44 -8.31 -9.99
N PRO A 322 21.16 -8.42 -11.13
CA PRO A 322 22.06 -7.35 -11.58
C PRO A 322 21.34 -6.03 -11.89
N LEU A 323 20.08 -6.10 -12.32
CA LEU A 323 19.25 -4.91 -12.59
C LEU A 323 18.71 -4.32 -11.29
N ALA A 324 18.33 -5.18 -10.33
CA ALA A 324 17.88 -4.78 -9.00
C ALA A 324 18.99 -4.11 -8.17
N GLU A 325 20.25 -4.53 -8.33
CA GLU A 325 21.42 -3.89 -7.70
C GLU A 325 21.72 -2.48 -8.24
N GLY A 326 21.04 -2.07 -9.31
CA GLY A 326 20.99 -0.68 -9.76
C GLY A 326 20.13 0.23 -8.87
N HIS A 327 19.25 -0.33 -8.02
CA HIS A 327 18.36 0.42 -7.14
C HIS A 327 18.95 0.60 -5.73
N VAL A 328 18.36 1.48 -4.91
CA VAL A 328 18.77 1.75 -3.52
C VAL A 328 18.47 0.61 -2.54
N PHE A 329 17.80 -0.44 -2.99
CA PHE A 329 17.55 -1.64 -2.19
C PHE A 329 17.57 -2.88 -3.08
N THR A 330 17.97 -4.01 -2.50
CA THR A 330 17.90 -5.32 -3.16
C THR A 330 17.44 -6.35 -2.15
N ALA A 331 16.47 -7.19 -2.52
CA ALA A 331 16.02 -8.24 -1.62
C ALA A 331 17.08 -9.34 -1.46
N VAL A 332 17.17 -9.89 -0.25
CA VAL A 332 18.15 -10.93 0.13
C VAL A 332 17.50 -12.30 0.20
N TRP A 333 16.33 -12.36 0.84
CA TRP A 333 15.50 -13.55 0.95
C TRP A 333 14.03 -13.14 1.02
N SER A 334 13.13 -14.06 0.68
CA SER A 334 11.68 -13.87 0.73
C SER A 334 11.01 -15.19 1.12
N ARG A 335 10.11 -15.13 2.09
CA ARG A 335 9.38 -16.24 2.72
C ARG A 335 7.89 -15.93 2.73
N PRO A 336 7.17 -16.23 1.63
CA PRO A 336 5.72 -16.03 1.57
C PRO A 336 4.95 -16.99 2.51
N ASP A 337 5.62 -18.01 3.04
CA ASP A 337 5.11 -18.98 4.00
C ASP A 337 5.21 -18.52 5.47
N ALA A 338 5.99 -17.47 5.74
CA ALA A 338 6.30 -17.03 7.10
C ALA A 338 5.49 -15.77 7.47
N ALA A 339 4.21 -15.94 7.79
CA ALA A 339 3.39 -14.86 8.30
C ALA A 339 3.88 -14.42 9.69
N LEU A 340 4.11 -13.11 9.87
CA LEU A 340 4.65 -12.56 11.12
C LEU A 340 3.73 -11.48 11.70
N THR A 341 3.57 -11.50 13.02
CA THR A 341 2.86 -10.45 13.78
C THR A 341 3.81 -9.54 14.56
N ALA A 342 4.95 -10.07 14.99
CA ALA A 342 5.96 -9.31 15.71
C ALA A 342 7.38 -9.80 15.38
N LEU A 343 8.36 -8.92 15.50
CA LEU A 343 9.77 -9.18 15.18
C LEU A 343 10.65 -8.33 16.09
N ALA A 344 11.71 -8.92 16.63
CA ALA A 344 12.71 -8.19 17.42
C ALA A 344 14.12 -8.73 17.17
N PRO A 345 15.16 -7.86 17.15
CA PRO A 345 16.54 -8.32 17.13
C PRO A 345 16.90 -9.00 18.46
N VAL A 346 17.68 -10.09 18.41
CA VAL A 346 18.18 -10.77 19.60
C VAL A 346 19.53 -10.19 20.01
N PRO A 347 19.69 -9.63 21.22
CA PRO A 347 20.99 -9.14 21.69
C PRO A 347 22.03 -10.27 21.84
N GLY A 348 23.30 -9.98 21.53
CA GLY A 348 24.44 -10.81 21.95
C GLY A 348 24.71 -12.11 21.17
N GLY A 349 24.25 -12.26 19.92
CA GLY A 349 24.63 -13.40 19.07
C GLY A 349 26.15 -13.46 18.76
N PRO A 350 26.75 -14.66 18.55
CA PRO A 350 28.17 -14.81 18.29
C PRO A 350 28.59 -14.09 16.99
N GLY A 351 29.59 -13.20 17.09
CA GLY A 351 30.07 -12.35 15.99
C GLY A 351 29.40 -10.98 15.95
N ASP A 352 29.77 -10.09 16.88
CA ASP A 352 29.33 -8.68 16.94
C ASP A 352 27.82 -8.42 16.71
N GLY A 353 26.96 -9.32 17.23
CA GLY A 353 25.52 -9.10 17.31
C GLY A 353 24.76 -9.13 15.98
N GLN A 354 25.31 -9.82 14.97
CA GLN A 354 24.71 -9.88 13.64
C GLN A 354 24.12 -11.26 13.37
N GLY A 355 22.79 -11.36 13.42
CA GLY A 355 22.11 -12.34 12.58
C GLY A 355 20.93 -13.07 13.16
N GLU A 356 20.50 -12.88 14.41
CA GLU A 356 19.28 -13.54 14.91
C GLU A 356 18.15 -12.54 15.15
N LEU A 357 16.97 -12.90 14.63
CA LEU A 357 15.71 -12.21 14.90
C LEU A 357 14.78 -13.19 15.61
N LEU A 358 14.07 -12.73 16.62
CA LEU A 358 12.96 -13.46 17.20
C LEU A 358 11.67 -13.01 16.53
N ALA A 359 10.92 -13.96 15.98
CA ALA A 359 9.68 -13.70 15.26
C ALA A 359 8.51 -14.43 15.93
N ALA A 360 7.36 -13.77 15.97
CA ALA A 360 6.09 -14.38 16.34
C ALA A 360 5.19 -14.52 15.11
N ASP A 361 4.49 -15.64 15.02
CA ASP A 361 3.46 -15.87 14.02
C ASP A 361 2.05 -15.52 14.55
N PRO A 362 1.01 -15.52 13.70
CA PRO A 362 -0.37 -15.25 14.13
C PRO A 362 -0.96 -16.27 15.13
N LEU A 363 -0.38 -17.47 15.25
CA LEU A 363 -0.79 -18.49 16.22
C LEU A 363 -0.14 -18.28 17.59
N GLY A 364 0.90 -17.44 17.65
CA GLY A 364 1.67 -17.13 18.86
C GLY A 364 2.95 -17.94 19.00
N ASP A 365 3.31 -18.73 17.98
CA ASP A 365 4.55 -19.51 17.99
C ASP A 365 5.75 -18.60 17.79
N LEU A 366 6.77 -18.78 18.64
CA LEU A 366 8.01 -18.01 18.58
C LEU A 366 9.12 -18.82 17.89
N THR A 367 9.76 -18.21 16.91
CA THR A 367 10.88 -18.82 16.17
C THR A 367 12.06 -17.86 16.05
N LEU A 368 13.27 -18.39 16.23
CA LEU A 368 14.50 -17.70 15.87
C LEU A 368 14.72 -17.81 14.37
N LEU A 369 15.05 -16.67 13.74
CA LEU A 369 15.34 -16.54 12.32
C LEU A 369 16.77 -16.04 12.15
N ASP A 370 17.50 -16.66 11.24
CA ASP A 370 18.73 -16.09 10.71
C ASP A 370 18.39 -14.88 9.82
N ALA A 371 18.78 -13.69 10.23
CA ALA A 371 18.48 -12.42 9.55
C ALA A 371 19.08 -12.35 8.14
N ALA A 372 20.18 -13.06 7.88
CA ALA A 372 20.86 -13.03 6.59
C ALA A 372 20.21 -13.94 5.54
N THR A 373 19.57 -15.02 5.98
CA THR A 373 19.04 -16.09 5.11
C THR A 373 17.53 -16.29 5.25
N GLY A 374 16.91 -15.76 6.29
CA GLY A 374 15.49 -15.95 6.63
C GLY A 374 15.16 -17.34 7.17
N ARG A 375 16.18 -18.20 7.37
CA ARG A 375 15.97 -19.59 7.81
C ARG A 375 15.62 -19.63 9.29
N SER A 376 14.61 -20.42 9.64
CA SER A 376 14.29 -20.71 11.02
C SER A 376 15.40 -21.56 11.64
N THR A 377 16.01 -21.09 12.73
CA THR A 377 17.14 -21.74 13.40
C THR A 377 16.68 -22.59 14.60
N ALA A 378 15.69 -22.11 15.36
CA ALA A 378 15.10 -22.84 16.49
C ALA A 378 13.68 -22.34 16.81
N ALA A 379 12.85 -23.22 17.38
CA ALA A 379 11.63 -22.81 18.06
C ALA A 379 11.94 -22.36 19.50
N VAL A 380 11.27 -21.32 19.98
CA VAL A 380 11.42 -20.81 21.35
C VAL A 380 10.20 -21.23 22.16
N PRO A 381 10.34 -22.12 23.16
CA PRO A 381 9.20 -22.57 23.95
C PRO A 381 8.65 -21.40 24.79
N VAL A 382 7.36 -21.14 24.65
CA VAL A 382 6.60 -20.25 25.52
C VAL A 382 5.72 -21.12 26.42
N PRO A 383 5.57 -20.82 27.73
CA PRO A 383 4.72 -21.61 28.61
C PRO A 383 3.31 -21.80 28.04
N SER A 384 2.88 -23.05 27.95
CA SER A 384 1.65 -23.50 27.26
C SER A 384 0.34 -22.92 27.83
N SER A 385 0.40 -22.10 28.88
CA SER A 385 -0.74 -21.38 29.44
C SER A 385 -1.02 -20.04 28.76
N SER A 386 -0.13 -19.54 27.90
CA SER A 386 -0.36 -18.29 27.16
C SER A 386 -0.89 -18.56 25.75
N THR A 387 -2.18 -18.32 25.52
CA THR A 387 -2.75 -18.11 24.16
C THR A 387 -2.37 -16.73 23.61
N ALA A 388 -1.22 -16.19 24.04
CA ALA A 388 -0.78 -14.85 23.71
C ALA A 388 -0.48 -14.80 22.21
N ARG A 389 -1.13 -13.88 21.48
CA ARG A 389 -0.82 -13.56 20.09
C ARG A 389 0.03 -12.30 20.09
N PRO A 390 1.38 -12.42 20.11
CA PRO A 390 2.25 -11.27 20.31
C PRO A 390 2.14 -10.32 19.12
N GLN A 391 1.92 -9.05 19.40
CA GLN A 391 2.00 -7.94 18.45
C GLN A 391 3.26 -7.09 18.68
N GLY A 392 3.98 -7.32 19.78
CA GLY A 392 5.28 -6.72 20.05
C GLY A 392 6.16 -7.66 20.88
N ILE A 393 7.48 -7.58 20.67
CA ILE A 393 8.48 -8.40 21.36
C ILE A 393 9.62 -7.47 21.80
N ALA A 394 10.08 -7.64 23.03
CA ALA A 394 11.38 -7.14 23.48
C ALA A 394 12.18 -8.30 24.09
N VAL A 395 13.44 -8.41 23.70
CA VAL A 395 14.36 -9.51 24.06
C VAL A 395 15.48 -8.96 24.94
N ARG A 396 15.59 -9.44 26.17
CA ARG A 396 16.68 -9.07 27.09
C ARG A 396 17.97 -9.83 26.73
N HIS A 397 19.13 -9.39 27.24
CA HIS A 397 20.43 -10.03 26.96
C HIS A 397 20.50 -11.51 27.40
N ASP A 398 19.78 -11.89 28.46
CA ASP A 398 19.67 -13.29 28.91
C ASP A 398 18.62 -14.10 28.13
N ARG A 399 18.09 -13.54 27.03
CA ARG A 399 17.01 -14.09 26.19
C ARG A 399 15.65 -14.22 26.89
N SER A 400 15.47 -13.63 28.07
CA SER A 400 14.13 -13.41 28.63
C SER A 400 13.36 -12.42 27.76
N LEU A 401 12.06 -12.62 27.66
CA LEU A 401 11.18 -11.93 26.71
C LEU A 401 10.14 -11.12 27.46
N LEU A 402 9.80 -9.97 26.90
CA LEU A 402 8.57 -9.24 27.21
C LEU A 402 7.72 -9.22 25.95
N LEU A 403 6.52 -9.79 26.02
CA LEU A 403 5.59 -9.88 24.91
C LEU A 403 4.42 -8.92 25.13
N LEU A 404 4.03 -8.19 24.09
CA LEU A 404 2.79 -7.41 24.07
C LEU A 404 1.72 -8.19 23.30
N THR A 405 0.57 -8.46 23.92
CA THR A 405 -0.55 -9.16 23.27
C THR A 405 -1.50 -8.20 22.57
N ASP A 406 -2.34 -8.74 21.69
CA ASP A 406 -3.46 -8.02 21.04
C ASP A 406 -4.46 -7.39 22.02
N SER A 407 -4.59 -7.93 23.24
CA SER A 407 -5.40 -7.36 24.32
C SER A 407 -4.75 -6.20 25.08
N GLY A 408 -3.51 -5.83 24.73
CA GLY A 408 -2.73 -4.80 25.43
C GLY A 408 -2.10 -5.29 26.75
N ALA A 409 -2.01 -6.60 26.97
CA ALA A 409 -1.33 -7.16 28.13
C ALA A 409 0.15 -7.39 27.84
N LEU A 410 0.99 -7.16 28.87
CA LEU A 410 2.42 -7.49 28.82
C LEU A 410 2.67 -8.81 29.53
N TYR A 411 3.36 -9.73 28.87
CA TYR A 411 3.67 -11.06 29.37
C TYR A 411 5.19 -11.29 29.41
N PRO A 412 5.79 -11.43 30.60
CA PRO A 412 7.18 -11.83 30.73
C PRO A 412 7.32 -13.36 30.52
N ALA A 413 8.31 -13.79 29.75
CA ALA A 413 8.65 -15.20 29.55
C ALA A 413 10.18 -15.42 29.65
N GLY A 414 10.63 -16.60 30.11
CA GLY A 414 12.06 -16.90 30.32
C GLY A 414 12.34 -17.59 31.64
N GLU A 415 13.63 -17.76 31.99
CA GLU A 415 14.07 -18.55 33.15
C GLU A 415 13.74 -17.92 34.53
N ASP A 416 13.42 -16.62 34.62
CA ASP A 416 12.73 -16.04 35.78
C ASP A 416 11.85 -14.82 35.40
N PRO A 417 10.54 -15.01 35.17
CA PRO A 417 9.63 -13.94 34.79
C PRO A 417 9.29 -12.96 35.94
N THR A 418 9.73 -13.23 37.18
CA THR A 418 9.43 -12.38 38.35
C THR A 418 10.43 -11.25 38.58
N ALA A 419 11.50 -11.20 37.78
CA ALA A 419 12.54 -10.18 37.79
C ALA A 419 12.06 -8.85 37.14
N VAL A 420 13.00 -8.07 36.58
CA VAL A 420 12.74 -6.73 35.98
C VAL A 420 11.56 -6.73 35.00
N LEU A 421 11.46 -7.73 34.12
CA LEU A 421 10.37 -7.81 33.13
C LEU A 421 9.00 -8.04 33.78
N GLY A 422 8.94 -8.84 34.85
CA GLY A 422 7.73 -9.04 35.65
C GLY A 422 7.28 -7.77 36.36
N HIS A 423 8.23 -6.97 36.85
CA HIS A 423 7.93 -5.66 37.41
C HIS A 423 7.32 -4.70 36.38
N ILE A 424 7.91 -4.62 35.17
CA ILE A 424 7.40 -3.78 34.07
C ILE A 424 5.97 -4.20 33.70
N ALA A 425 5.74 -5.50 33.54
CA ALA A 425 4.42 -6.03 33.20
C ALA A 425 3.38 -5.74 34.31
N ALA A 426 3.75 -5.95 35.58
CA ALA A 426 2.87 -5.68 36.72
C ALA A 426 2.54 -4.19 36.86
N HIS A 427 3.50 -3.30 36.62
CA HIS A 427 3.30 -1.84 36.65
C HIS A 427 2.20 -1.43 35.66
N HIS A 428 2.34 -1.83 34.40
CA HIS A 428 1.39 -1.49 33.33
C HIS A 428 0.05 -2.20 33.51
N GLY A 429 0.04 -3.46 33.95
CA GLY A 429 -1.19 -4.17 34.28
C GLY A 429 -1.99 -3.49 35.39
N GLN A 430 -1.32 -3.00 36.44
CA GLN A 430 -1.96 -2.23 37.51
C GLN A 430 -2.45 -0.86 37.03
N ALA A 431 -1.69 -0.17 36.17
CA ALA A 431 -2.11 1.09 35.58
C ALA A 431 -3.38 0.91 34.72
N ALA A 432 -3.40 -0.10 33.84
CA ALA A 432 -4.54 -0.45 33.00
C ALA A 432 -5.78 -0.89 33.80
N LEU A 433 -5.59 -1.54 34.96
CA LEU A 433 -6.69 -1.88 35.88
C LEU A 433 -7.32 -0.64 36.55
N ARG A 434 -6.51 0.39 36.81
CA ARG A 434 -6.97 1.67 37.40
C ARG A 434 -7.62 2.56 36.35
N ASN A 435 -7.03 2.61 35.15
CA ASN A 435 -7.54 3.33 34.00
C ASN A 435 -7.35 2.46 32.74
N PRO A 436 -8.42 1.89 32.17
CA PRO A 436 -8.35 1.09 30.95
C PRO A 436 -7.68 1.79 29.78
N ASP A 437 -7.69 3.13 29.72
CA ASP A 437 -7.09 3.86 28.61
C ASP A 437 -5.54 3.95 28.72
N LEU A 438 -4.94 3.52 29.84
CA LEU A 438 -3.47 3.41 29.98
C LEU A 438 -2.95 2.04 29.53
N ARG A 439 -3.72 1.32 28.72
CA ARG A 439 -3.30 0.02 28.20
C ARG A 439 -2.10 0.19 27.26
N PRO A 440 -1.05 -0.64 27.42
CA PRO A 440 0.00 -0.77 26.42
C PRO A 440 -0.58 -1.08 25.04
N SER A 441 -0.17 -0.31 24.04
CA SER A 441 -0.59 -0.44 22.64
C SER A 441 0.58 -0.67 21.67
N ALA A 442 1.81 -0.34 22.09
CA ALA A 442 3.02 -0.58 21.31
C ALA A 442 4.19 -0.98 22.22
N LEU A 443 5.07 -1.84 21.71
CA LEU A 443 6.30 -2.28 22.39
C LEU A 443 7.44 -2.25 21.38
N GLY A 444 8.55 -1.64 21.76
CA GLY A 444 9.75 -1.55 20.92
C GLY A 444 11.02 -1.62 21.77
N GLN A 445 12.06 -2.21 21.20
CA GLN A 445 13.33 -2.43 21.87
C GLN A 445 14.44 -1.59 21.26
N CYS A 446 15.34 -1.09 22.10
CA CYS A 446 16.62 -0.55 21.66
C CYS A 446 17.57 -1.72 21.38
N PRO A 447 18.09 -1.88 20.14
CA PRO A 447 18.93 -3.04 19.78
C PRO A 447 20.20 -3.17 20.64
N HIS A 448 20.65 -2.06 21.25
CA HIS A 448 21.80 -1.97 22.14
C HIS A 448 21.40 -1.07 23.31
N GLY A 449 21.70 -1.48 24.55
CA GLY A 449 21.39 -0.69 25.77
C GLY A 449 20.37 -1.34 26.71
N GLY A 450 19.79 -2.49 26.35
CA GLY A 450 18.84 -3.18 27.23
C GLY A 450 17.63 -2.32 27.60
N ILE A 451 17.27 -1.36 26.75
CA ILE A 451 16.15 -0.44 26.95
C ILE A 451 14.95 -0.92 26.13
N THR A 452 13.76 -0.77 26.71
CA THR A 452 12.49 -0.97 26.02
C THR A 452 11.60 0.26 26.16
N VAL A 453 10.80 0.53 25.14
CA VAL A 453 9.82 1.60 25.11
C VAL A 453 8.44 0.99 24.95
N ILE A 454 7.50 1.46 25.78
CA ILE A 454 6.10 1.06 25.75
C ILE A 454 5.27 2.29 25.43
N GLY A 455 4.44 2.21 24.38
CA GLY A 455 3.41 3.21 24.08
C GLY A 455 2.06 2.77 24.66
N ASP A 456 1.21 3.73 25.01
CA ASP A 456 -0.15 3.46 25.52
C ASP A 456 -1.27 4.08 24.65
N GLU A 457 -2.52 3.70 24.98
CA GLU A 457 -3.72 4.20 24.29
C GLU A 457 -4.00 5.71 24.54
N GLN A 458 -3.35 6.34 25.52
CA GLN A 458 -3.45 7.79 25.78
C GLN A 458 -2.38 8.62 25.05
N GLY A 459 -1.49 7.99 24.30
CA GLY A 459 -0.45 8.71 23.55
C GLY A 459 0.84 8.95 24.34
N ASN A 460 1.02 8.29 25.48
CA ASN A 460 2.26 8.35 26.26
C ASN A 460 3.28 7.34 25.76
N ALA A 461 4.56 7.68 25.92
CA ALA A 461 5.67 6.74 25.79
C ALA A 461 6.39 6.58 27.13
N HIS A 462 6.71 5.33 27.48
CA HIS A 462 7.33 4.92 28.73
C HIS A 462 8.64 4.20 28.44
N VAL A 463 9.76 4.76 28.90
CA VAL A 463 11.10 4.18 28.74
C VAL A 463 11.47 3.41 30.00
N TRP A 464 11.89 2.16 29.81
CA TRP A 464 12.32 1.24 30.86
C TRP A 464 13.71 0.68 30.55
N SER A 465 14.55 0.56 31.57
CA SER A 465 15.68 -0.37 31.53
C SER A 465 15.19 -1.80 31.80
N MET A 466 15.63 -2.74 30.98
CA MET A 466 15.40 -4.18 31.18
C MET A 466 16.51 -4.83 32.02
N GLU A 467 17.62 -4.13 32.28
CA GLU A 467 18.75 -4.66 33.05
C GLU A 467 18.77 -4.16 34.48
N THR A 468 18.39 -2.90 34.70
CA THR A 468 18.33 -2.32 36.04
C THR A 468 16.88 -2.22 36.52
N PRO A 469 16.55 -2.72 37.73
CA PRO A 469 15.22 -2.54 38.29
C PRO A 469 14.96 -1.05 38.55
N GLN A 470 13.87 -0.55 37.98
CA GLN A 470 13.35 0.80 38.20
C GLN A 470 11.98 0.68 38.86
N THR A 471 11.57 1.67 39.67
CA THR A 471 10.25 1.67 40.32
C THR A 471 9.16 2.28 39.43
N VAL A 472 9.55 3.19 38.54
CA VAL A 472 8.67 3.88 37.60
C VAL A 472 9.43 4.14 36.28
N PRO A 473 8.73 4.18 35.14
CA PRO A 473 9.35 4.51 33.86
C PRO A 473 9.62 6.00 33.73
N HIS A 474 10.60 6.34 32.89
CA HIS A 474 10.70 7.69 32.38
C HIS A 474 9.63 7.90 31.30
N SER A 475 8.63 8.73 31.59
CA SER A 475 7.40 8.81 30.80
C SER A 475 7.14 10.21 30.27
N ARG A 476 6.61 10.30 29.04
CA ARG A 476 6.23 11.57 28.42
C ARG A 476 4.99 11.41 27.54
N ALA A 477 4.08 12.37 27.65
CA ALA A 477 2.96 12.50 26.72
C ALA A 477 3.49 13.05 25.40
N LEU A 478 3.43 12.23 24.35
CA LEU A 478 3.93 12.58 23.02
C LEU A 478 2.79 12.88 22.05
N HIS A 479 1.70 12.12 22.15
CA HIS A 479 0.57 12.17 21.22
C HIS A 479 -0.75 12.45 21.95
N SER A 480 -1.78 12.83 21.20
CA SER A 480 -3.17 12.96 21.71
C SER A 480 -4.06 11.79 21.27
N ALA A 481 -3.48 10.75 20.70
CA ALA A 481 -4.14 9.56 20.19
C ALA A 481 -3.31 8.33 20.53
N PRO A 482 -3.89 7.11 20.51
CA PRO A 482 -3.19 5.88 20.83
C PRO A 482 -1.88 5.72 20.06
N VAL A 483 -0.81 5.34 20.76
CA VAL A 483 0.48 5.03 20.14
C VAL A 483 0.35 3.72 19.36
N THR A 484 0.71 3.71 18.07
CA THR A 484 0.59 2.52 17.21
C THR A 484 1.92 1.81 16.99
N ALA A 485 3.05 2.50 17.13
CA ALA A 485 4.37 1.92 17.02
C ALA A 485 5.39 2.75 17.82
N VAL A 486 6.44 2.09 18.31
CA VAL A 486 7.59 2.74 18.95
C VAL A 486 8.90 2.09 18.52
N ALA A 487 9.96 2.87 18.44
CA ALA A 487 11.34 2.43 18.24
C ALA A 487 12.27 3.29 19.09
N CYS A 488 13.47 2.81 19.39
CA CYS A 488 14.44 3.60 20.12
C CYS A 488 15.89 3.31 19.72
N LEU A 489 16.75 4.29 19.98
CA LEU A 489 18.20 4.20 19.85
C LEU A 489 18.84 4.73 21.13
N ALA A 490 19.57 3.87 21.84
CA ALA A 490 20.35 4.28 23.00
C ALA A 490 21.76 4.71 22.57
N GLN A 491 22.27 5.77 23.19
CA GLN A 491 23.69 6.09 23.17
C GLN A 491 24.47 5.15 24.11
N PRO A 492 25.80 4.99 23.94
CA PRO A 492 26.61 4.04 24.72
C PRO A 492 26.60 4.23 26.25
N ASP A 493 26.10 5.36 26.76
CA ASP A 493 25.97 5.66 28.19
C ASP A 493 24.59 5.35 28.77
N ASP A 494 23.63 4.90 27.95
CA ASP A 494 22.21 4.66 28.25
C ASP A 494 21.45 5.88 28.84
N GLN A 495 22.08 7.05 28.97
CA GLN A 495 21.47 8.26 29.52
C GLN A 495 20.72 9.06 28.46
N HIS A 496 21.16 8.97 27.21
CA HIS A 496 20.58 9.64 26.06
C HIS A 496 19.91 8.63 25.15
N THR A 497 18.62 8.39 25.38
CA THR A 497 17.80 7.53 24.52
C THR A 497 16.96 8.39 23.59
N LEU A 498 17.12 8.16 22.28
CA LEU A 498 16.22 8.70 21.27
C LEU A 498 15.03 7.76 21.14
N VAL A 499 13.83 8.27 21.41
CA VAL A 499 12.55 7.58 21.29
C VAL A 499 11.81 8.12 20.08
N MET A 500 11.39 7.22 19.20
CA MET A 500 10.53 7.51 18.07
C MET A 500 9.18 6.83 18.31
N SER A 501 8.10 7.58 18.19
CA SER A 501 6.74 7.08 18.43
C SER A 501 5.81 7.53 17.33
N ALA A 502 4.87 6.67 16.96
CA ALA A 502 3.82 6.99 16.01
C ALA A 502 2.45 6.71 16.61
N ALA A 503 1.43 7.45 16.18
CA ALA A 503 0.09 7.35 16.74
C ALA A 503 -1.03 7.29 15.70
N MET A 504 -2.24 7.01 16.16
CA MET A 504 -3.45 6.95 15.34
C MET A 504 -3.84 8.29 14.70
N ASP A 505 -3.22 9.40 15.12
CA ASP A 505 -3.37 10.71 14.48
C ASP A 505 -2.55 10.86 13.18
N GLY A 506 -1.84 9.80 12.78
CA GLY A 506 -1.02 9.76 11.57
C GLY A 506 0.31 10.48 11.72
N THR A 507 0.73 10.81 12.94
CA THR A 507 1.98 11.52 13.22
C THR A 507 3.10 10.58 13.68
N VAL A 508 4.34 10.96 13.36
CA VAL A 508 5.58 10.41 13.92
C VAL A 508 6.27 11.51 14.72
N ARG A 509 6.70 11.20 15.93
CA ARG A 509 7.37 12.13 16.85
C ARG A 509 8.69 11.58 17.34
N LEU A 510 9.59 12.51 17.68
CA LEU A 510 10.91 12.24 18.24
C LEU A 510 11.03 12.90 19.62
N TRP A 511 11.60 12.16 20.55
CA TRP A 511 11.87 12.62 21.90
C TRP A 511 13.20 12.04 22.40
N GLU A 512 14.06 12.90 22.92
CA GLU A 512 15.27 12.48 23.63
C GLU A 512 15.02 12.53 25.14
N THR A 513 15.36 11.47 25.88
CA THR A 513 15.06 11.36 27.32
C THR A 513 15.70 12.44 28.20
N SER A 514 16.77 13.09 27.73
CA SER A 514 17.41 14.22 28.43
C SER A 514 16.80 15.59 28.10
N ALA A 515 15.84 15.66 27.18
CA ALA A 515 15.26 16.91 26.69
C ALA A 515 13.72 16.84 26.64
N ASP A 516 13.11 18.00 26.40
CA ASP A 516 11.69 18.03 26.06
C ASP A 516 11.46 17.45 24.65
N PRO A 517 10.31 16.78 24.40
CA PRO A 517 9.94 16.33 23.06
C PRO A 517 9.97 17.44 22.03
N MET A 518 10.21 17.07 20.77
CA MET A 518 10.03 18.02 19.68
C MET A 518 8.58 18.57 19.67
N PRO A 519 8.40 19.88 19.48
CA PRO A 519 7.09 20.52 19.59
C PRO A 519 6.13 20.12 18.45
N ALA A 520 6.68 19.79 17.28
CA ALA A 520 5.95 19.38 16.10
C ALA A 520 6.34 17.94 15.70
N PRO A 521 5.42 17.20 15.07
CA PRO A 521 5.76 15.89 14.51
C PRO A 521 6.80 16.03 13.40
N VAL A 522 7.69 15.04 13.29
CA VAL A 522 8.68 14.98 12.22
C VAL A 522 8.04 14.56 10.89
N GLU A 523 6.90 13.87 10.97
CA GLU A 523 6.10 13.48 9.82
C GLU A 523 4.62 13.39 10.20
N GLN A 524 3.73 13.82 9.31
CA GLN A 524 2.29 13.64 9.45
C GLN A 524 1.69 13.24 8.10
N ARG A 525 0.94 12.13 8.06
CA ARG A 525 0.34 11.59 6.84
C ARG A 525 -1.10 11.14 7.06
N PRO A 526 -1.93 11.09 6.00
CA PRO A 526 -3.27 10.48 6.04
C PRO A 526 -3.22 8.93 6.00
N ALA A 527 -2.18 8.33 6.59
CA ALA A 527 -1.97 6.90 6.68
C ALA A 527 -1.49 6.57 8.10
N LEU A 528 -1.76 5.35 8.58
CA LEU A 528 -1.36 4.92 9.91
C LEU A 528 0.00 4.24 9.87
N VAL A 529 0.86 4.50 10.85
CA VAL A 529 2.09 3.75 11.01
C VAL A 529 1.75 2.37 11.58
N THR A 530 2.20 1.32 10.90
CA THR A 530 1.93 -0.08 11.26
C THR A 530 3.10 -0.77 11.94
N ALA A 531 4.32 -0.28 11.74
CA ALA A 531 5.54 -0.78 12.40
C ALA A 531 6.67 0.24 12.31
N MET A 532 7.60 0.21 13.26
CA MET A 532 8.84 0.98 13.21
C MET A 532 10.03 0.15 13.65
N ALA A 533 11.19 0.45 13.09
CA ALA A 533 12.47 -0.09 13.54
C ALA A 533 13.56 0.97 13.39
N ALA A 534 14.49 1.02 14.34
CA ALA A 534 15.62 1.94 14.27
C ALA A 534 16.93 1.18 14.48
N ALA A 535 17.98 1.60 13.79
CA ALA A 535 19.32 1.07 13.98
C ALA A 535 20.39 2.14 13.82
N GLN A 536 21.49 2.00 14.56
CA GLN A 536 22.72 2.72 14.29
C GLN A 536 23.46 2.02 13.14
N THR A 537 23.43 2.61 11.95
CA THR A 537 24.14 2.08 10.78
C THR A 537 25.53 2.71 10.65
N ALA A 538 26.35 2.20 9.73
CA ALA A 538 27.64 2.80 9.38
C ALA A 538 27.53 4.27 8.88
N HIS A 539 26.34 4.68 8.41
CA HIS A 539 26.08 6.03 7.87
C HIS A 539 25.24 6.90 8.82
N GLY A 540 25.10 6.47 10.08
CA GLY A 540 24.33 7.18 11.10
C GLY A 540 23.05 6.46 11.52
N PRO A 541 22.29 7.08 12.44
CA PRO A 541 21.03 6.54 12.92
C PRO A 541 19.95 6.60 11.83
N VAL A 542 19.36 5.44 11.55
CA VAL A 542 18.30 5.27 10.55
C VAL A 542 17.02 4.79 11.23
N LEU A 543 15.90 5.38 10.86
CA LEU A 543 14.56 4.95 11.24
C LEU A 543 13.81 4.44 10.00
N ALA A 544 13.21 3.27 10.11
CA ALA A 544 12.28 2.72 9.13
C ALA A 544 10.86 2.84 9.69
N VAL A 545 9.97 3.47 8.93
CA VAL A 545 8.56 3.67 9.29
C VAL A 545 7.69 3.03 8.22
N ALA A 546 6.97 1.96 8.57
CA ALA A 546 5.99 1.33 7.68
C ALA A 546 4.62 1.96 7.85
N TRP A 547 3.97 2.25 6.72
CA TRP A 547 2.67 2.89 6.67
C TRP A 547 1.62 1.94 6.11
N SER A 548 0.37 2.18 6.50
CA SER A 548 -0.80 1.38 6.09
C SER A 548 -1.10 1.46 4.59
N ASP A 549 -0.51 2.43 3.89
CA ASP A 549 -0.66 2.64 2.44
C ASP A 549 0.39 1.87 1.60
N ALA A 550 0.98 0.84 2.20
CA ALA A 550 2.03 0.01 1.58
C ALA A 550 3.28 0.80 1.16
N THR A 551 3.57 1.92 1.82
CA THR A 551 4.83 2.64 1.71
C THR A 551 5.66 2.48 2.98
N LEU A 552 6.98 2.46 2.84
CA LEU A 552 7.94 2.53 3.93
C LEU A 552 8.80 3.77 3.74
N HIS A 553 8.91 4.59 4.78
CA HIS A 553 9.82 5.73 4.80
C HIS A 553 11.09 5.38 5.58
N LEU A 554 12.23 5.51 4.91
CA LEU A 554 13.55 5.43 5.53
C LEU A 554 14.04 6.84 5.83
N TRP A 555 14.36 7.09 7.09
CA TRP A 555 14.78 8.38 7.62
C TRP A 555 16.23 8.32 8.06
N GLN A 556 17.04 9.26 7.58
CA GLN A 556 18.35 9.56 8.19
C GLN A 556 18.13 10.62 9.27
N ILE A 557 18.08 10.19 10.53
CA ILE A 557 17.55 11.02 11.64
C ILE A 557 18.29 12.35 11.79
N LEU A 558 19.62 12.36 11.66
CA LEU A 558 20.42 13.57 11.88
C LEU A 558 20.30 14.62 10.76
N THR A 559 20.00 14.19 9.53
CA THR A 559 19.91 15.08 8.36
C THR A 559 18.48 15.40 7.97
N GLY A 560 17.50 14.63 8.46
CA GLY A 560 16.10 14.73 8.08
C GLY A 560 15.81 14.25 6.66
N ARG A 561 16.76 13.56 5.99
CA ARG A 561 16.52 12.99 4.66
C ARG A 561 15.55 11.81 4.75
N VAL A 562 14.60 11.77 3.81
CA VAL A 562 13.56 10.73 3.73
C VAL A 562 13.60 10.08 2.37
N ARG A 563 13.53 8.75 2.34
CA ARG A 563 13.36 7.96 1.12
C ARG A 563 12.13 7.06 1.24
N PRO A 564 11.08 7.25 0.43
CA PRO A 564 9.98 6.30 0.32
C PRO A 564 10.39 5.08 -0.50
N ILE A 565 9.99 3.89 -0.06
CA ILE A 565 10.06 2.65 -0.83
C ILE A 565 8.72 1.90 -0.75
N PRO A 566 8.24 1.29 -1.85
CA PRO A 566 7.01 0.51 -1.83
C PRO A 566 7.22 -0.84 -1.14
N LEU A 567 6.21 -1.27 -0.40
CA LEU A 567 6.14 -2.57 0.25
C LEU A 567 5.35 -3.57 -0.61
N LEU A 568 5.87 -4.79 -0.75
CA LEU A 568 5.19 -5.88 -1.48
C LEU A 568 4.09 -6.56 -0.67
N VAL A 569 4.18 -6.51 0.65
CA VAL A 569 3.16 -7.07 1.55
C VAL A 569 2.81 -6.06 2.63
N PRO A 570 1.60 -6.11 3.21
CA PRO A 570 1.26 -5.30 4.38
C PRO A 570 2.25 -5.57 5.50
N CYS A 571 2.88 -4.52 6.04
CA CYS A 571 3.86 -4.67 7.11
C CYS A 571 3.20 -4.57 8.49
N ARG A 572 3.50 -5.54 9.36
CA ARG A 572 3.13 -5.56 10.79
C ARG A 572 4.34 -5.52 11.71
N ALA A 573 5.50 -5.97 11.22
CA ALA A 573 6.72 -6.00 12.01
C ALA A 573 7.92 -5.60 11.15
N LEU A 574 8.83 -4.84 11.76
CA LEU A 574 10.09 -4.42 11.15
C LEU A 574 11.25 -4.76 12.07
N ALA A 575 12.39 -5.09 11.46
CA ALA A 575 13.67 -5.08 12.15
C ALA A 575 14.72 -4.47 11.23
N LEU A 576 15.50 -3.52 11.74
CA LEU A 576 16.62 -2.92 11.03
C LEU A 576 17.91 -3.28 11.77
N SER A 577 18.92 -3.66 11.01
CA SER A 577 20.23 -4.08 11.51
C SER A 577 21.30 -3.04 11.18
N ARG A 578 22.46 -3.12 11.87
CA ARG A 578 23.58 -2.19 11.65
C ARG A 578 24.19 -2.29 10.25
N ASP A 579 24.14 -3.47 9.63
CA ASP A 579 24.56 -3.70 8.24
C ASP A 579 23.50 -3.27 7.21
N SER A 580 22.51 -2.48 7.65
CA SER A 580 21.47 -1.90 6.80
C SER A 580 20.60 -2.94 6.11
N ARG A 581 20.41 -4.10 6.76
CA ARG A 581 19.42 -5.09 6.38
C ARG A 581 18.11 -4.81 7.10
N LEU A 582 17.06 -4.59 6.32
CA LEU A 582 15.70 -4.36 6.78
C LEU A 582 14.88 -5.62 6.55
N THR A 583 14.39 -6.23 7.62
CA THR A 583 13.41 -7.32 7.55
C THR A 583 12.01 -6.74 7.68
N VAL A 584 11.15 -7.08 6.72
CA VAL A 584 9.74 -6.72 6.68
C VAL A 584 8.93 -7.98 6.90
N GLY A 585 8.06 -7.98 7.91
CA GLY A 585 7.15 -9.08 8.24
C GLY A 585 5.70 -8.64 8.25
N GLY A 586 4.81 -9.52 7.84
CA GLY A 586 3.37 -9.28 7.84
C GLY A 586 2.54 -10.54 7.65
N PRO A 587 1.20 -10.41 7.53
CA PRO A 587 0.29 -11.55 7.41
C PRO A 587 0.46 -12.35 6.11
N GLU A 588 1.07 -11.75 5.08
CA GLU A 588 1.26 -12.36 3.76
C GLU A 588 2.70 -12.86 3.54
N GLY A 589 3.49 -12.94 4.62
CA GLY A 589 4.87 -13.43 4.60
C GLY A 589 5.88 -12.42 5.11
N ALA A 590 7.17 -12.76 4.94
CA ALA A 590 8.28 -11.92 5.32
C ALA A 590 9.36 -11.90 4.24
N TYR A 591 10.11 -10.79 4.13
CA TYR A 591 11.27 -10.70 3.26
C TYR A 591 12.29 -9.73 3.86
N ALA A 592 13.56 -9.85 3.45
CA ALA A 592 14.59 -8.89 3.83
C ALA A 592 15.14 -8.13 2.64
N LEU A 593 15.40 -6.85 2.85
CA LEU A 593 16.06 -5.95 1.92
C LEU A 593 17.45 -5.60 2.46
N ARG A 594 18.45 -5.63 1.60
CA ARG A 594 19.73 -4.96 1.80
C ARG A 594 19.60 -3.55 1.25
N LEU A 595 19.78 -2.55 2.10
CA LEU A 595 19.75 -1.15 1.69
C LEU A 595 21.15 -0.72 1.23
N ASP A 596 21.24 -0.12 0.05
CA ASP A 596 22.47 0.53 -0.42
C ASP A 596 22.55 1.91 0.21
N THR A 597 23.12 2.00 1.41
CA THR A 597 23.18 3.23 2.20
C THR A 597 24.07 4.32 1.60
N ALA A 598 24.92 4.00 0.62
CA ALA A 598 25.64 5.01 -0.13
C ALA A 598 24.69 5.75 -1.08
N ARG A 599 23.85 5.02 -1.83
CA ARG A 599 22.89 5.60 -2.79
C ARG A 599 21.56 6.01 -2.17
N LEU A 600 21.22 5.51 -0.98
CA LEU A 600 19.90 5.70 -0.37
C LEU A 600 19.55 7.19 -0.17
N TRP A 601 20.57 8.00 0.05
CA TRP A 601 20.46 9.41 0.42
C TRP A 601 20.87 10.38 -0.69
N ASP A 602 21.33 9.87 -1.84
CA ASP A 602 21.58 10.64 -3.06
C ASP A 602 20.26 10.90 -3.80
#